data_AF-A0A9P0JBX3-F1
#
_entry.id   AF-A0A9P0JBX3-F1
#
_cell.length_a   1.000
_cell.length_b   1.000
_cell.length_c   1.000
_cell.angle_alpha   90.00
_cell.angle_beta   90.00
_cell.angle_gamma   90.00
#
_symmetry.space_group_name_H-M   'P 1'
#
loop_
_entity.id
_entity.type
_entity.pdbx_description
1 polymer ?
#
loop_
_entity_poly.entity_id
_entity_poly.type
_entity_poly.pdbx_seq_one_letter_code
_entity_poly.pdbx_strand_id
1 'polypeptide(L)' 'MDKNNENKILNIQLINPNAGICDCNDEKCVGCFWPCETCSSTKCGHQCRINRDWKYEVWERQGRKQS' A
#
# COMPACT_ATOMS: atom_id res chain seq x y z
N MET A 1 -17.06 -13.09 28.95
CA MET A 1 -18.29 -13.42 28.21
C MET A 1 -18.77 -12.11 27.61
N ASP A 2 -18.59 -11.73 26.34
CA ASP A 2 -17.92 -12.32 25.18
C ASP A 2 -17.21 -11.22 24.39
N LYS A 3 -15.97 -11.52 23.96
CA LYS A 3 -15.05 -10.64 23.25
C LYS A 3 -15.26 -10.76 21.74
N ASN A 4 -16.34 -10.26 21.17
CA ASN A 4 -16.56 -10.39 19.72
C ASN A 4 -17.23 -9.13 19.15
N ASN A 5 -16.42 -8.14 18.80
CA ASN A 5 -16.74 -7.33 17.64
C ASN A 5 -15.49 -7.29 16.77
N GLU A 6 -15.15 -8.46 16.25
CA GLU A 6 -14.11 -8.62 15.26
C GLU A 6 -14.46 -7.73 14.08
N ASN A 7 -13.59 -6.74 13.88
CA ASN A 7 -13.60 -5.83 12.76
C ASN A 7 -13.87 -6.62 11.48
N LYS A 8 -15.09 -6.49 10.97
CA LYS A 8 -15.47 -7.02 9.66
C LYS A 8 -14.79 -6.16 8.61
N ILE A 9 -13.47 -6.34 8.45
CA ILE A 9 -12.66 -5.81 7.37
C ILE A 9 -13.13 -6.55 6.12
N LEU A 10 -14.26 -6.08 5.58
CA LEU A 10 -14.77 -6.52 4.29
C LEU A 10 -13.78 -6.00 3.24
N ASN A 11 -13.02 -6.94 2.70
CA ASN A 11 -12.17 -6.82 1.53
C ASN A 11 -12.95 -6.26 0.35
N ILE A 12 -13.09 -4.94 0.28
CA ILE A 12 -13.49 -4.23 -0.91
C ILE A 12 -12.31 -3.34 -1.26
N GLN A 13 -11.67 -3.64 -2.41
CA GLN A 13 -10.57 -2.87 -2.98
C GLN A 13 -10.87 -1.38 -2.83
N LEU A 14 -10.01 -0.73 -2.06
CA LEU A 14 -10.12 0.67 -1.72
C LEU A 14 -9.93 1.45 -3.03
N ILE A 15 -11.02 2.01 -3.55
CA ILE A 15 -11.07 2.81 -4.80
C ILE A 15 -10.16 4.05 -4.70
N ASN A 16 -9.65 4.36 -3.51
CA ASN A 16 -8.65 5.40 -3.27
C ASN A 16 -7.21 4.84 -3.42
N PRO A 17 -6.49 5.16 -4.50
CA PRO A 17 -5.12 4.68 -4.72
C PRO A 17 -4.10 5.29 -3.76
N ASN A 18 -4.48 6.30 -2.97
CA ASN A 18 -3.64 6.93 -1.95
C ASN A 18 -3.90 6.38 -0.55
N ALA A 19 -4.79 5.41 -0.39
CA ALA A 19 -5.04 4.79 0.89
C ALA A 19 -4.11 3.59 1.15
N GLY A 20 -3.96 3.25 2.44
CA GLY A 20 -3.07 2.20 2.91
C GLY A 20 -1.57 2.56 2.88
N ILE A 21 -0.74 1.60 3.31
CA ILE A 21 0.72 1.74 3.34
C ILE A 21 1.28 1.78 1.90
N CYS A 22 2.36 2.52 1.71
CA CYS A 22 3.05 2.59 0.41
C CYS A 22 3.69 1.23 0.07
N ASP A 23 3.73 0.85 -1.21
CA ASP A 23 4.34 -0.40 -1.64
C ASP A 23 5.90 -0.37 -1.57
N CYS A 24 6.51 0.62 -0.93
CA CYS A 24 7.92 0.57 -0.53
C CYS A 24 8.10 0.26 0.97
N ASN A 25 6.99 0.12 1.71
CA ASN A 25 6.94 -0.09 3.15
C ASN A 25 7.76 0.94 3.97
N ASP A 26 7.85 2.18 3.47
CA ASP A 26 8.46 3.31 4.17
C ASP A 26 7.37 4.31 4.61
N GLU A 27 7.22 4.49 5.91
CA GLU A 27 6.27 5.43 6.51
C GLU A 27 6.57 6.90 6.15
N LYS A 28 7.83 7.20 5.83
CA LYS A 28 8.30 8.53 5.42
C LYS A 28 8.36 8.68 3.90
N CYS A 29 7.76 7.77 3.15
CA CYS A 29 7.72 7.85 1.70
C CYS A 29 7.03 9.14 1.24
N VAL A 30 7.80 10.02 0.61
CA VAL A 30 7.30 11.25 -0.02
C VAL A 30 6.53 10.99 -1.34
N GLY A 31 6.57 9.75 -1.81
CA GLY A 31 6.01 9.33 -3.09
C GLY A 31 7.03 9.33 -4.25
N CYS A 32 6.63 8.75 -5.37
CA CYS A 32 7.37 8.73 -6.62
C CYS A 32 7.23 10.07 -7.36
N PHE A 33 8.32 10.51 -8.00
CA PHE A 33 8.33 11.69 -8.85
C PHE A 33 7.50 11.53 -10.13
N TRP A 34 7.34 10.27 -10.59
CA TRP A 34 6.43 9.91 -11.67
C TRP A 34 5.14 9.35 -11.06
N PRO A 35 4.05 10.15 -10.96
CA PRO A 35 2.77 9.65 -10.49
C PRO A 35 2.22 8.62 -11.48
N CYS A 36 1.38 7.71 -10.99
CA CYS A 36 0.73 6.72 -11.83
C CYS A 36 -0.14 7.38 -12.91
N GLU A 37 0.06 7.02 -14.17
CA GLU A 37 -0.69 7.60 -15.30
C GLU A 37 -2.19 7.29 -15.25
N THR A 38 -2.58 6.17 -14.63
CA THR A 38 -3.99 5.74 -14.56
C THR A 38 -4.75 6.38 -13.39
N CYS A 39 -4.12 6.53 -12.22
CA CYS A 39 -4.81 6.91 -10.99
C CYS A 39 -4.21 8.13 -10.28
N SER A 40 -3.16 8.72 -10.85
CA SER A 40 -2.41 9.88 -10.37
C SER A 40 -1.80 9.74 -8.96
N SER A 41 -1.82 8.54 -8.38
CA SER A 41 -1.18 8.30 -7.09
C SER A 41 0.33 8.43 -7.19
N THR A 42 0.92 9.03 -6.16
CA THR A 42 2.37 9.09 -5.97
C THR A 42 2.88 7.94 -5.10
N LYS A 43 2.03 7.05 -4.59
CA LYS A 43 2.52 5.88 -3.86
C LYS A 43 3.29 4.96 -4.80
N CYS A 44 4.40 4.43 -4.30
CA CYS A 44 5.22 3.47 -5.01
C CYS A 44 4.39 2.24 -5.40
N GLY A 45 4.78 1.62 -6.50
CA GLY A 45 4.20 0.40 -7.05
C GLY A 45 4.72 0.17 -8.46
N HIS A 46 4.96 -1.10 -8.83
CA HIS A 46 5.32 -1.44 -10.21
C HIS A 46 4.10 -1.46 -11.15
N GLN A 47 2.92 -1.67 -10.58
CA GLN A 47 1.64 -1.61 -11.27
C GLN A 47 0.73 -0.60 -10.60
N CYS A 48 -0.31 -0.18 -11.32
CA CYS A 48 -1.32 0.71 -10.78
C CYS A 48 -1.91 0.14 -9.47
N ARG A 49 -2.08 1.00 -8.46
CA ARG A 49 -2.64 0.56 -7.17
C ARG A 49 -4.15 0.32 -7.19
N ILE A 50 -4.86 0.82 -8.21
CA ILE A 50 -6.27 0.45 -8.44
C ILE A 50 -6.37 -0.85 -9.25
N ASN A 51 -7.38 -1.68 -8.96
CA ASN A 51 -7.73 -2.87 -9.74
C ASN A 51 -6.59 -3.88 -9.95
N ARG A 52 -5.61 -3.94 -9.03
CA ARG A 52 -4.65 -5.04 -8.99
C ARG A 52 -5.16 -6.15 -8.07
N ASP A 53 -4.93 -7.40 -8.46
CA ASP A 53 -5.41 -8.60 -7.75
C ASP A 53 -4.42 -9.13 -6.71
N TRP A 54 -3.38 -8.36 -6.41
CA TRP A 54 -2.33 -8.76 -5.51
C TRP A 54 -1.93 -7.60 -4.60
N LYS A 55 -1.42 -7.96 -3.42
CA LYS A 55 -0.80 -7.04 -2.46
C LYS A 55 0.45 -7.71 -1.92
N TYR A 56 1.44 -6.92 -1.53
CA TYR A 56 2.57 -7.46 -0.78
C TYR A 56 2.13 -7.79 0.65
N GLU A 57 2.41 -9.02 1.08
CA GLU A 57 2.13 -9.47 2.44
C GLU A 57 3.38 -9.41 3.33
N VAL A 58 4.54 -9.63 2.73
CA VAL A 58 5.85 -9.63 3.39
C VAL A 58 6.82 -8.78 2.57
N TRP A 59 7.70 -8.06 3.27
CA TRP A 59 8.67 -7.15 2.68
C TRP A 59 10.07 -7.47 3.20
N GLU A 60 11.02 -7.61 2.29
CA GLU A 60 12.44 -7.65 2.62
C GLU A 60 13.14 -6.46 1.97
N ARG A 61 13.63 -5.52 2.78
CA ARG A 61 14.43 -4.41 2.25
C ARG A 61 15.83 -4.90 1.93
N GLN A 62 16.11 -5.05 0.64
CA GLN A 62 17.46 -5.28 0.15
C GLN A 62 18.24 -3.96 0.13
N GLY A 63 18.99 -3.68 1.21
CA GLY A 63 19.92 -2.55 1.30
C GLY A 63 19.48 -1.34 2.16
N ARG A 64 20.45 -0.42 2.31
CA ARG A 64 20.65 0.69 3.29
C ARG A 64 20.64 0.28 4.77
N LYS A 65 21.84 0.30 5.37
CA LYS A 65 22.05 0.25 6.81
C LYS A 65 21.23 1.36 7.47
N GLN A 66 20.46 0.99 8.49
CA GLN A 66 19.89 1.94 9.43
C GLN A 66 21.09 2.56 10.16
N SER A 67 21.38 3.84 9.87
CA SER A 67 22.34 4.64 10.63
C SER A 67 21.79 4.94 12.01
#